data_AF-A0A7S2RUS8-F1
#
_entry.id   AF-A0A7S2RUS8-F1
#
_cell.length_a   1.000
_cell.length_b   1.000
_cell.length_c   1.000
_cell.angle_alpha   90.00
_cell.angle_beta   90.00
_cell.angle_gamma   90.00
#
_symmetry.space_group_name_H-M   'P 1'
#
loop_
_entity.id
_entity.type
_entity.pdbx_description
1 polymer ?
#
loop_
_entity_poly.entity_id
_entity_poly.type
_entity_poly.pdbx_seq_one_letter_code
_entity_poly.pdbx_strand_id
1 'polypeptide(L)'
;AIPVCTLKNFPYEISHTIQWARDVFDGLFSRRPTQVNDYRDVLSTMSASDFATMLLRKLGEDAAIDSAKEMSEDFLPITIDDERNHVDHLRNISLQWAIELSDTLFLNAMTALLRQHPTDSVDDDDEPFWTGTRRAPIALSYSSQSSASEQDQTVNIAIIDFVRFAARLRVETFLSHSLLEGKSLSSASNFSSEDVIAALQSNRIR
;
A
#
# COMPACT_ATOMS: atom_id res chain seq x y z
N ALA A 1 -6.10 5.08 24.22
CA ALA A 1 -6.02 5.34 22.77
C ALA A 1 -4.65 5.92 22.48
N ILE A 2 -3.96 5.46 21.43
CA ILE A 2 -2.65 6.00 21.04
C ILE A 2 -2.90 7.27 20.20
N PRO A 3 -2.17 8.38 20.41
CA PRO A 3 -2.35 9.60 19.62
C PRO A 3 -2.10 9.35 18.12
N VAL A 4 -2.90 9.99 17.25
CA VAL A 4 -2.79 9.83 15.79
C VAL A 4 -1.40 10.22 15.28
N CYS A 5 -0.79 11.28 15.82
CA CYS A 5 0.56 11.70 15.46
C CYS A 5 1.62 10.64 15.81
N THR A 6 1.45 9.94 16.95
CA THR A 6 2.32 8.84 17.37
C THR A 6 2.17 7.63 16.44
N LEU A 7 0.94 7.31 16.02
CA LEU A 7 0.71 6.21 15.08
C LEU A 7 1.19 6.51 13.65
N LYS A 8 1.01 7.76 13.18
CA LYS A 8 1.31 8.13 11.79
C LYS A 8 2.77 8.50 11.56
N ASN A 9 3.41 9.20 12.50
CA ASN A 9 4.70 9.85 12.24
C ASN A 9 5.79 9.45 13.23
N PHE A 10 5.46 9.21 14.50
CA PHE A 10 6.48 9.02 15.55
C PHE A 10 6.25 7.77 16.41
N PRO A 11 6.19 6.55 15.81
CA PRO A 11 6.10 5.33 16.59
C PRO A 11 7.44 5.03 17.27
N TYR A 12 7.42 4.83 18.59
CA TYR A 12 8.61 4.47 19.38
C TYR A 12 8.50 3.12 20.10
N GLU A 13 7.33 2.48 20.09
CA GLU A 13 7.06 1.15 20.64
C GLU A 13 6.49 0.22 19.56
N ILE A 14 6.73 -1.08 19.70
CA ILE A 14 6.20 -2.10 18.77
C ILE A 14 4.66 -2.13 18.75
N SER A 15 4.01 -1.78 19.85
CA SER A 15 2.55 -1.67 19.95
C SER A 15 2.00 -0.63 18.95
N HIS A 16 2.73 0.46 18.71
CA HIS A 16 2.33 1.52 17.79
C HIS A 16 2.39 1.06 16.35
N THR A 17 3.46 0.35 15.97
CA THR A 17 3.60 -0.19 14.60
C THR A 17 2.61 -1.32 14.33
N ILE A 18 2.26 -2.13 15.33
CA ILE A 18 1.20 -3.15 15.22
C ILE A 18 -0.16 -2.49 15.00
N GLN A 19 -0.50 -1.43 15.75
CA GLN A 19 -1.76 -0.74 15.55
C GLN A 19 -1.81 -0.04 14.19
N TRP A 20 -0.73 0.62 13.78
CA TRP A 20 -0.61 1.20 12.45
C TRP A 20 -0.82 0.14 11.35
N ALA A 21 -0.19 -1.04 11.48
CA ALA A 21 -0.33 -2.11 10.50
C ALA A 21 -1.78 -2.63 10.42
N ARG A 22 -2.50 -2.68 11.55
CA ARG A 22 -3.93 -3.02 11.58
C ARG A 22 -4.79 -1.98 10.85
N ASP A 23 -4.51 -0.69 11.07
CA ASP A 23 -5.26 0.39 10.43
C ASP A 23 -5.01 0.43 8.91
N VAL A 24 -3.77 0.15 8.48
CA VAL A 24 -3.41 -0.03 7.07
C VAL A 24 -4.15 -1.23 6.47
N PHE A 25 -4.13 -2.39 7.15
CA PHE A 25 -4.84 -3.59 6.69
C PHE A 25 -6.35 -3.33 6.54
N ASP A 26 -6.99 -2.75 7.54
CA ASP A 26 -8.42 -2.42 7.49
C ASP A 26 -8.73 -1.40 6.39
N GLY A 27 -7.86 -0.41 6.19
CA GLY A 27 -8.00 0.54 5.09
C GLY A 27 -7.99 -0.12 3.72
N LEU A 28 -7.00 -0.98 3.48
CA LEU A 28 -6.75 -1.59 2.17
C LEU A 28 -7.72 -2.72 1.81
N PHE A 29 -8.05 -3.57 2.77
CA PHE A 29 -8.73 -4.85 2.50
C PHE A 29 -10.14 -4.95 3.09
N SER A 30 -10.62 -3.90 3.76
CA SER A 30 -11.98 -3.82 4.30
C SER A 30 -12.67 -2.55 3.79
N ARG A 31 -12.16 -1.36 4.17
CA ARG A 31 -12.80 -0.08 3.84
C ARG A 31 -12.82 0.22 2.33
N ARG A 32 -11.68 0.09 1.64
CA ARG A 32 -11.59 0.36 0.19
C ARG A 32 -12.52 -0.55 -0.63
N PRO A 33 -12.53 -1.90 -0.44
CA PRO A 33 -13.46 -2.77 -1.15
C PRO A 33 -14.93 -2.46 -0.86
N THR A 34 -15.29 -2.18 0.40
CA THR A 34 -16.65 -1.73 0.75
C THR A 34 -17.02 -0.44 0.03
N GLN A 35 -16.11 0.55 -0.01
CA GLN A 35 -16.34 1.82 -0.68
C GLN A 35 -16.59 1.63 -2.20
N VAL A 36 -15.81 0.79 -2.86
CA VAL A 36 -16.01 0.46 -4.28
C VAL A 36 -17.38 -0.15 -4.52
N ASN A 37 -17.80 -1.09 -3.66
CA ASN A 37 -19.11 -1.72 -3.74
C ASN A 37 -20.25 -0.71 -3.53
N ASP A 38 -20.11 0.19 -2.56
CA ASP A 38 -21.10 1.24 -2.26
C ASP A 38 -21.30 2.22 -3.42
N TYR A 39 -20.23 2.49 -4.19
CA TYR A 39 -20.28 3.41 -5.33
C TYR A 39 -20.54 2.72 -6.68
N ARG A 40 -20.58 1.38 -6.74
CA ARG A 40 -20.79 0.63 -7.99
C ARG A 40 -22.03 1.10 -8.74
N ASP A 41 -23.17 1.18 -8.07
CA ASP A 41 -24.44 1.57 -8.70
C ASP A 41 -24.47 3.06 -9.03
N VAL A 42 -23.84 3.89 -8.19
CA VAL A 42 -23.72 5.34 -8.42
C VAL A 42 -22.90 5.60 -9.70
N LEU A 43 -21.77 4.91 -9.87
CA LEU A 43 -20.89 5.08 -11.02
C LEU A 43 -21.50 4.58 -12.34
N SER A 44 -22.46 3.64 -12.28
CA SER A 44 -23.17 3.18 -13.48
C SER A 44 -24.32 4.09 -13.91
N THR A 45 -24.78 4.99 -13.04
CA THR A 45 -25.96 5.84 -13.27
C THR A 45 -25.66 7.34 -13.29
N MET A 46 -24.47 7.75 -12.87
CA MET A 46 -24.06 9.13 -12.70
C MET A 46 -22.88 9.48 -13.61
N SER A 47 -22.82 10.74 -14.08
CA SER A 47 -21.64 11.20 -14.83
C SER A 47 -20.41 11.32 -13.90
N ALA A 48 -19.21 11.19 -14.47
CA ALA A 48 -17.97 11.37 -13.70
C ALA A 48 -17.88 12.75 -13.01
N SER A 49 -18.42 13.80 -13.63
CA SER A 49 -18.43 15.15 -13.07
C SER A 49 -19.38 15.28 -11.88
N ASP A 50 -20.56 14.66 -11.96
CA ASP A 50 -21.53 14.66 -10.87
C ASP A 50 -21.01 13.84 -9.68
N PHE A 51 -20.33 12.72 -9.97
CA PHE A 51 -19.68 11.90 -8.95
C PHE A 51 -18.56 12.66 -8.24
N ALA A 52 -17.68 13.34 -8.98
CA ALA A 52 -16.64 14.19 -8.40
C ALA A 52 -17.23 15.29 -7.50
N THR A 53 -18.30 15.94 -7.96
CA THR A 53 -19.00 16.98 -7.17
C THR A 53 -19.61 16.39 -5.88
N MET A 54 -20.19 15.19 -5.96
CA MET A 54 -20.71 14.49 -4.80
C MET A 54 -19.60 14.18 -3.78
N LEU A 55 -18.45 13.66 -4.22
CA LEU A 55 -17.31 13.37 -3.35
C LEU A 55 -16.78 14.62 -2.67
N LEU A 56 -16.55 15.70 -3.44
CA LEU A 56 -16.08 16.99 -2.91
C LEU A 56 -17.01 17.51 -1.82
N ARG A 57 -18.33 17.43 -2.04
CA ARG A 57 -19.33 17.87 -1.05
C ARG A 57 -19.34 16.99 0.21
N LYS A 58 -19.09 15.69 0.08
CA LYS A 58 -19.19 14.72 1.18
C LYS A 58 -17.92 14.68 2.04
N LEU A 59 -16.74 14.83 1.42
CA LEU A 59 -15.45 14.55 2.06
C LEU A 59 -14.56 15.80 2.21
N GLY A 60 -14.82 16.86 1.46
CA GLY A 60 -13.87 17.97 1.28
C GLY A 60 -12.83 17.65 0.20
N GLU A 61 -12.01 18.65 -0.17
CA GLU A 61 -11.12 18.59 -1.33
C GLU A 61 -10.05 17.50 -1.21
N ASP A 62 -9.19 17.57 -0.18
CA ASP A 62 -8.07 16.62 -0.01
C ASP A 62 -8.55 15.17 0.10
N ALA A 63 -9.55 14.92 0.95
CA ALA A 63 -10.08 13.58 1.17
C ALA A 63 -10.85 13.04 -0.06
N ALA A 64 -11.48 13.91 -0.86
CA ALA A 64 -12.12 13.49 -2.11
C ALA A 64 -11.07 13.09 -3.16
N ILE A 65 -9.97 13.84 -3.25
CA ILE A 65 -8.86 13.51 -4.16
C ILE A 65 -8.24 12.17 -3.80
N ASP A 66 -7.95 11.94 -2.51
CA ASP A 66 -7.40 10.67 -2.05
C ASP A 66 -8.35 9.51 -2.31
N SER A 67 -9.64 9.67 -1.97
CA SER A 67 -10.65 8.64 -2.25
C SER A 67 -10.80 8.35 -3.75
N ALA A 68 -10.73 9.37 -4.60
CA ALA A 68 -10.79 9.20 -6.06
C ALA A 68 -9.58 8.43 -6.60
N LYS A 69 -8.37 8.71 -6.09
CA LYS A 69 -7.15 7.96 -6.44
C LYS A 69 -7.27 6.49 -6.04
N GLU A 70 -7.64 6.22 -4.78
CA GLU A 70 -7.84 4.86 -4.26
C GLU A 70 -8.85 4.08 -5.11
N MET A 71 -10.00 4.69 -5.41
CA MET A 71 -11.01 4.07 -6.28
C MET A 71 -10.47 3.81 -7.69
N SER A 72 -9.73 4.75 -8.28
CA SER A 72 -9.17 4.56 -9.63
C SER A 72 -8.22 3.37 -9.71
N GLU A 73 -7.40 3.15 -8.68
CA GLU A 73 -6.52 1.98 -8.56
C GLU A 73 -7.32 0.67 -8.41
N ASP A 74 -8.46 0.71 -7.72
CA ASP A 74 -9.29 -0.46 -7.43
C ASP A 74 -10.28 -0.80 -8.56
N PHE A 75 -10.55 0.12 -9.47
CA PHE A 75 -11.33 -0.14 -10.69
C PHE A 75 -10.51 -0.76 -11.82
N LEU A 76 -9.19 -0.49 -11.88
CA LEU A 76 -8.30 -1.02 -12.91
C LEU A 76 -8.39 -2.56 -13.08
N PRO A 77 -8.46 -3.38 -12.01
CA PRO A 77 -8.64 -4.82 -12.12
C PRO A 77 -10.00 -5.25 -12.68
N ILE A 78 -11.01 -4.40 -12.60
CA ILE A 78 -12.42 -4.73 -12.91
C ILE A 78 -12.75 -4.47 -14.39
N THR A 79 -12.02 -3.56 -15.06
CA THR A 79 -12.32 -3.13 -16.44
C THR A 79 -11.76 -4.04 -17.54
N ILE A 80 -11.26 -5.23 -17.20
CA ILE A 80 -10.56 -6.12 -18.14
C ILE A 80 -11.55 -7.05 -18.83
N ASP A 81 -11.72 -6.86 -20.14
CA ASP A 81 -12.67 -7.59 -20.99
C ASP A 81 -12.11 -8.93 -21.55
N ASP A 82 -10.83 -9.26 -21.28
CA ASP A 82 -10.21 -10.52 -21.73
C ASP A 82 -10.26 -11.59 -20.63
N GLU A 83 -11.29 -12.45 -20.70
CA GLU A 83 -11.52 -13.55 -19.76
C GLU A 83 -10.37 -14.58 -19.75
N ARG A 84 -9.60 -14.74 -20.84
CA ARG A 84 -8.65 -15.87 -20.98
C ARG A 84 -7.37 -15.72 -20.16
N ASN A 85 -6.98 -14.50 -19.82
CA ASN A 85 -5.76 -14.21 -19.04
C ASN A 85 -6.05 -13.38 -17.79
N HIS A 86 -7.32 -13.29 -17.38
CA HIS A 86 -7.75 -12.38 -16.32
C HIS A 86 -7.00 -12.64 -15.00
N VAL A 87 -6.79 -13.91 -14.62
CA VAL A 87 -6.11 -14.26 -13.37
C VAL A 87 -4.63 -13.88 -13.39
N ASP A 88 -3.90 -14.18 -14.46
CA ASP A 88 -2.48 -13.84 -14.57
C ASP A 88 -2.26 -12.33 -14.65
N HIS A 89 -3.14 -11.62 -15.36
CA HIS A 89 -3.12 -10.17 -15.38
C HIS A 89 -3.42 -9.58 -13.99
N LEU A 90 -4.46 -10.06 -13.31
CA LEU A 90 -4.81 -9.63 -11.94
C LEU A 90 -3.64 -9.86 -10.98
N ARG A 91 -2.95 -10.99 -11.10
CA ARG A 91 -1.75 -11.29 -10.32
C ARG A 91 -0.64 -10.28 -10.59
N ASN A 92 -0.37 -9.97 -11.86
CA ASN A 92 0.68 -9.02 -12.26
C ASN A 92 0.41 -7.60 -11.76
N ILE A 93 -0.82 -7.08 -11.94
CA ILE A 93 -1.17 -5.74 -11.45
C ILE A 93 -1.19 -5.68 -9.92
N SER A 94 -1.61 -6.76 -9.25
CA SER A 94 -1.59 -6.83 -7.78
C SER A 94 -0.17 -6.87 -7.24
N LEU A 95 0.74 -7.55 -7.94
CA LEU A 95 2.16 -7.59 -7.58
C LEU A 95 2.82 -6.22 -7.76
N GLN A 96 2.58 -5.55 -8.88
CA GLN A 96 3.07 -4.19 -9.11
C GLN A 96 2.54 -3.21 -8.05
N TRP A 97 1.24 -3.25 -7.77
CA TRP A 97 0.62 -2.44 -6.73
C TRP A 97 1.27 -2.69 -5.36
N ALA A 98 1.54 -3.94 -5.01
CA ALA A 98 2.14 -4.28 -3.72
C ALA A 98 3.57 -3.74 -3.59
N ILE A 99 4.34 -3.71 -4.69
CA ILE A 99 5.67 -3.10 -4.73
C ILE A 99 5.57 -1.58 -4.52
N GLU A 100 4.69 -0.91 -5.26
CA GLU A 100 4.47 0.54 -5.13
C GLU A 100 3.97 0.93 -3.73
N LEU A 101 3.10 0.10 -3.15
CA LEU A 101 2.63 0.27 -1.78
C LEU A 101 3.80 0.14 -0.78
N SER A 102 4.70 -0.82 -0.98
CA SER A 102 5.87 -0.99 -0.11
C SER A 102 6.79 0.23 -0.14
N ASP A 103 7.05 0.78 -1.33
CA ASP A 103 7.83 2.00 -1.49
C ASP A 103 7.10 3.19 -0.86
N THR A 104 5.77 3.27 -1.03
CA THR A 104 4.97 4.34 -0.44
C THR A 104 5.07 4.34 1.10
N LEU A 105 4.88 3.19 1.73
CA LEU A 105 4.81 3.07 3.19
C LEU A 105 6.20 3.13 3.86
N PHE A 106 7.22 2.51 3.27
CA PHE A 106 8.50 2.29 3.95
C PHE A 106 9.65 3.16 3.42
N LEU A 107 9.55 3.68 2.20
CA LEU A 107 10.58 4.54 1.58
C LEU A 107 10.10 6.00 1.51
N ASN A 108 9.01 6.24 0.79
CA ASN A 108 8.55 7.58 0.43
C ASN A 108 8.03 8.35 1.65
N ALA A 109 7.21 7.72 2.49
CA ALA A 109 6.72 8.34 3.72
C ALA A 109 7.87 8.76 4.66
N MET A 110 8.86 7.88 4.84
CA MET A 110 10.03 8.15 5.68
C MET A 110 10.90 9.27 5.08
N THR A 111 11.11 9.23 3.76
CA THR A 111 11.87 10.27 3.04
C THR A 111 11.18 11.63 3.14
N ALA A 112 9.86 11.68 3.00
CA ALA A 112 9.09 12.91 3.15
C ALA A 112 9.19 13.47 4.58
N LEU A 113 9.09 12.61 5.59
CA LEU A 113 9.24 13.00 6.99
C LEU A 113 10.64 13.57 7.28
N LEU A 114 11.69 12.94 6.76
CA LEU A 114 13.08 13.42 6.90
C LEU A 114 13.36 14.72 6.14
N ARG A 115 12.66 14.99 5.03
CA ARG A 115 12.75 16.29 4.35
C ARG A 115 12.11 17.40 5.18
N GLN A 116 11.02 17.10 5.86
CA GLN A 116 10.34 18.05 6.75
C GLN A 116 11.15 18.29 8.04
N HIS A 117 11.72 17.23 8.59
CA HIS A 117 12.51 17.24 9.81
C HIS A 117 13.86 16.54 9.58
N PRO A 118 14.88 17.24 9.05
CA PRO A 118 16.23 16.69 8.90
C PRO A 118 16.77 16.10 10.21
N THR A 119 17.71 15.15 10.12
CA THR A 119 18.22 14.42 11.29
C THR A 119 18.91 15.31 12.33
N ASP A 120 19.41 16.46 11.90
CA ASP A 120 20.07 17.49 12.68
C ASP A 120 19.15 18.71 12.95
N SER A 121 17.86 18.64 12.60
CA SER A 121 16.92 19.73 12.86
C SER A 121 16.68 19.93 14.36
N VAL A 122 16.38 21.18 14.71
CA VAL A 122 15.95 21.61 16.05
C VAL A 122 14.48 22.03 16.02
N ASP A 123 13.82 22.02 17.17
CA ASP A 123 12.46 22.56 17.31
C ASP A 123 12.46 24.05 17.71
N ASP A 124 11.27 24.60 18.01
CA ASP A 124 11.08 26.03 18.28
C ASP A 124 11.82 26.52 19.53
N ASP A 125 12.22 25.60 20.41
CA ASP A 125 12.99 25.88 21.63
C ASP A 125 14.51 25.69 21.43
N ASP A 126 14.98 25.49 20.17
CA ASP A 126 16.38 25.22 19.80
C ASP A 126 16.92 23.88 20.34
N GLU A 127 16.03 22.96 20.73
CA GLU A 127 16.41 21.60 21.13
C GLU A 127 16.39 20.61 19.95
N PRO A 128 17.24 19.57 19.93
CA PRO A 128 17.25 18.59 18.87
C PRO A 128 15.87 17.95 18.66
N PHE A 129 15.34 18.03 17.44
CA PHE A 129 14.00 17.53 17.13
C PHE A 129 13.87 16.02 17.37
N TRP A 130 14.90 15.24 17.04
CA TRP A 130 14.89 13.78 17.19
C TRP A 130 15.38 13.36 18.59
N THR A 131 14.58 13.68 19.61
CA THR A 131 14.86 13.39 21.02
C THR A 131 13.70 12.67 21.71
N GLY A 132 14.01 11.94 22.78
CA GLY A 132 13.02 11.22 23.60
C GLY A 132 12.23 10.18 22.79
N THR A 133 10.93 10.42 22.64
CA THR A 133 10.02 9.54 21.88
C THR A 133 10.04 9.79 20.37
N ARG A 134 10.70 10.86 19.90
CA ARG A 134 10.88 11.16 18.48
C ARG A 134 12.12 10.43 17.97
N ARG A 135 11.95 9.27 17.34
CA ARG A 135 13.04 8.49 16.74
C ARG A 135 13.16 8.81 15.26
N ALA A 136 14.34 9.23 14.82
CA ALA A 136 14.60 9.47 13.40
C ALA A 136 14.39 8.16 12.60
N PRO A 137 13.52 8.15 11.59
CA PRO A 137 13.28 6.96 10.79
C PRO A 137 14.45 6.68 9.84
N ILE A 138 14.49 5.46 9.33
CA ILE A 138 15.33 5.08 8.20
C ILE A 138 14.39 4.73 7.06
N ALA A 139 14.62 5.29 5.88
CA ALA A 139 13.84 4.95 4.69
C ALA A 139 14.32 3.58 4.17
N LEU A 140 13.39 2.64 3.99
CA LEU A 140 13.71 1.25 3.69
C LEU A 140 13.17 0.86 2.31
N SER A 141 13.98 0.12 1.55
CA SER A 141 13.63 -0.39 0.23
C SER A 141 14.35 -1.70 -0.07
N TYR A 142 13.78 -2.53 -0.94
CA TYR A 142 14.47 -3.71 -1.47
C TYR A 142 15.76 -3.32 -2.21
N SER A 143 16.86 -4.02 -1.92
CA SER A 143 18.17 -3.86 -2.57
C SER A 143 18.63 -5.17 -3.20
N SER A 144 19.02 -5.12 -4.48
CA SER A 144 19.55 -6.26 -5.23
C SER A 144 21.07 -6.44 -5.10
N GLN A 145 21.73 -5.67 -4.22
CA GLN A 145 23.20 -5.69 -4.11
C GLN A 145 23.71 -6.98 -3.44
N SER A 146 24.72 -7.59 -4.06
CA SER A 146 25.32 -8.85 -3.62
C SER A 146 26.09 -8.75 -2.29
N SER A 147 26.43 -7.54 -1.83
CA SER A 147 27.13 -7.26 -0.57
C SER A 147 26.21 -6.63 0.48
N ALA A 148 25.00 -7.19 0.62
CA ALA A 148 24.01 -6.75 1.59
C ALA A 148 24.49 -7.03 3.03
N SER A 149 24.47 -6.01 3.89
CA SER A 149 24.67 -6.18 5.34
C SER A 149 23.60 -7.10 5.94
N GLU A 150 23.78 -7.61 7.16
CA GLU A 150 22.74 -8.39 7.86
C GLU A 150 21.42 -7.61 7.98
N GLN A 151 21.52 -6.28 8.14
CA GLN A 151 20.37 -5.39 8.16
C GLN A 151 19.68 -5.33 6.79
N ASP A 152 20.43 -5.20 5.70
CA ASP A 152 19.86 -5.19 4.35
C ASP A 152 19.18 -6.52 4.00
N GLN A 153 19.75 -7.64 4.45
CA GLN A 153 19.13 -8.96 4.29
C GLN A 153 17.80 -9.05 5.03
N THR A 154 17.75 -8.55 6.26
CA THR A 154 16.53 -8.50 7.07
C THR A 154 15.45 -7.62 6.42
N VAL A 155 15.84 -6.45 5.91
CA VAL A 155 14.95 -5.54 5.19
C VAL A 155 14.42 -6.20 3.92
N ASN A 156 15.29 -6.84 3.14
CA ASN A 156 14.88 -7.55 1.93
C ASN A 156 13.86 -8.65 2.23
N ILE A 157 14.09 -9.48 3.25
CA ILE A 157 13.14 -10.53 3.66
C ILE A 157 11.78 -9.91 4.04
N ALA A 158 11.79 -8.84 4.85
CA ALA A 158 10.57 -8.18 5.27
C ALA A 158 9.79 -7.55 4.09
N ILE A 159 10.48 -6.91 3.14
CA ILE A 159 9.85 -6.34 1.94
C ILE A 159 9.30 -7.43 1.03
N ILE A 160 10.04 -8.52 0.81
CA ILE A 160 9.56 -9.67 0.01
C ILE A 160 8.28 -10.23 0.63
N ASP A 161 8.27 -10.45 1.95
CA ASP A 161 7.10 -10.96 2.65
C ASP A 161 5.91 -10.00 2.57
N PHE A 162 6.15 -8.70 2.79
CA PHE A 162 5.12 -7.68 2.66
C PHE A 162 4.49 -7.69 1.25
N VAL A 163 5.32 -7.61 0.20
CA VAL A 163 4.85 -7.59 -1.19
C VAL A 163 4.07 -8.85 -1.51
N ARG A 164 4.59 -10.02 -1.10
CA ARG A 164 3.92 -11.32 -1.29
C ARG A 164 2.53 -11.35 -0.68
N PHE A 165 2.39 -10.97 0.58
CA PHE A 165 1.11 -11.04 1.28
C PHE A 165 0.15 -9.95 0.83
N ALA A 166 0.63 -8.74 0.57
CA ALA A 166 -0.20 -7.64 0.06
C ALA A 166 -0.75 -7.97 -1.33
N ALA A 167 0.09 -8.47 -2.25
CA ALA A 167 -0.33 -8.88 -3.59
C ALA A 167 -1.36 -10.01 -3.51
N ARG A 168 -1.12 -11.02 -2.67
CA ARG A 168 -2.05 -12.12 -2.43
C ARG A 168 -3.42 -11.62 -1.97
N LEU A 169 -3.46 -10.79 -0.93
CA LEU A 169 -4.70 -10.25 -0.38
C LEU A 169 -5.45 -9.40 -1.42
N ARG A 170 -4.72 -8.64 -2.25
CA ARG A 170 -5.32 -7.87 -3.34
C ARG A 170 -5.93 -8.76 -4.41
N VAL A 171 -5.26 -9.84 -4.82
CA VAL A 171 -5.86 -10.84 -5.73
C VAL A 171 -7.12 -11.42 -5.11
N GLU A 172 -7.08 -11.83 -3.84
CA GLU A 172 -8.24 -12.41 -3.14
C GLU A 172 -9.41 -11.43 -3.00
N THR A 173 -9.14 -10.11 -2.99
CA THR A 173 -10.16 -9.05 -2.96
C THR A 173 -10.96 -8.98 -4.26
N PHE A 174 -10.30 -9.20 -5.42
CA PHE A 174 -10.93 -9.03 -6.74
C PHE A 174 -11.30 -10.34 -7.43
N LEU A 175 -10.69 -11.46 -7.03
CA LEU A 175 -10.91 -12.74 -7.70
C LEU A 175 -12.27 -13.33 -7.36
N SER A 176 -13.16 -13.38 -8.35
CA SER A 176 -14.48 -14.01 -8.20
C SER A 176 -14.39 -15.54 -8.31
N HIS A 177 -15.29 -16.25 -7.61
CA HIS A 177 -15.33 -17.72 -7.64
C HIS A 177 -15.54 -18.31 -9.05
N SER A 178 -16.22 -17.58 -9.95
CA SER A 178 -16.43 -17.98 -11.33
C SER A 178 -15.14 -18.06 -12.15
N LEU A 179 -14.10 -17.33 -11.76
CA LEU A 179 -12.82 -17.26 -12.48
C LEU A 179 -11.79 -18.30 -12.02
N LEU A 180 -12.15 -19.16 -11.06
CA LEU A 180 -11.21 -20.09 -10.45
C LEU A 180 -10.94 -21.36 -11.29
N GLU A 181 -11.74 -21.66 -12.31
CA GLU A 181 -11.57 -22.84 -13.21
C GLU A 181 -11.26 -24.17 -12.46
N GLY A 182 -11.81 -24.35 -11.25
CA GLY A 182 -11.57 -25.53 -10.40
C GLY A 182 -10.33 -25.48 -9.50
N LYS A 183 -9.53 -24.41 -9.53
CA LYS A 183 -8.45 -24.13 -8.57
C LYS A 183 -9.02 -23.60 -7.25
N SER A 184 -8.31 -23.82 -6.15
CA SER A 184 -8.63 -23.11 -4.89
C SER A 184 -8.20 -21.65 -4.99
N LEU A 185 -8.92 -20.76 -4.29
CA LEU A 185 -8.55 -19.35 -4.15
C LEU A 185 -7.09 -19.19 -3.70
N SER A 186 -6.68 -19.97 -2.70
CA SER A 186 -5.31 -20.00 -2.19
C SER A 186 -4.26 -20.38 -3.23
N SER A 187 -4.60 -21.27 -4.18
CA SER A 187 -3.68 -21.68 -5.24
C SER A 187 -3.57 -20.58 -6.30
N ALA A 188 -4.69 -19.93 -6.65
CA ALA A 188 -4.74 -18.87 -7.64
C ALA A 188 -4.10 -17.55 -7.17
N SER A 189 -4.09 -17.26 -5.88
CA SER A 189 -3.57 -16.02 -5.29
C SER A 189 -2.13 -16.12 -4.75
N ASN A 190 -1.53 -17.31 -4.71
CA ASN A 190 -0.22 -17.50 -4.10
C ASN A 190 0.92 -16.98 -4.97
N PHE A 191 1.93 -16.36 -4.35
CA PHE A 191 3.16 -15.91 -5.02
C PHE A 191 4.36 -16.59 -4.35
N SER A 192 5.28 -17.12 -5.15
CA SER A 192 6.55 -17.63 -4.62
C SER A 192 7.48 -16.46 -4.24
N SER A 193 8.48 -16.72 -3.40
CA SER A 193 9.49 -15.71 -3.13
C SER A 193 10.30 -15.38 -4.39
N GLU A 194 10.54 -16.35 -5.27
CA GLU A 194 11.23 -16.11 -6.55
C GLU A 194 10.45 -15.15 -7.45
N ASP A 195 9.13 -15.32 -7.58
CA ASP A 195 8.27 -14.44 -8.40
C ASP A 195 8.36 -12.99 -7.92
N VAL A 196 8.28 -12.80 -6.60
CA VAL A 196 8.33 -11.47 -5.96
C VAL A 196 9.69 -10.82 -6.15
N ILE A 197 10.78 -11.58 -5.97
CA ILE A 197 12.15 -11.10 -6.19
C ILE A 197 12.33 -10.66 -7.64
N ALA A 198 11.88 -11.47 -8.61
CA ALA A 198 11.99 -11.14 -10.03
C ALA A 198 11.23 -9.85 -10.38
N ALA A 199 10.03 -9.65 -9.81
CA ALA A 199 9.24 -8.44 -10.00
C ALA A 199 9.90 -7.21 -9.36
N LEU A 200 10.40 -7.33 -8.13
CA LEU A 200 11.13 -6.25 -7.43
C LEU A 200 12.37 -5.80 -8.22
N GLN A 201 13.13 -6.74 -8.77
CA GLN A 201 14.30 -6.45 -9.59
C GLN A 201 13.93 -5.76 -10.91
N SER A 202 12.83 -6.19 -11.54
CA SER A 202 12.37 -5.62 -12.81
C SER A 202 11.82 -4.19 -12.66
N ASN A 203 11.19 -3.87 -11.53
CA ASN A 203 10.62 -2.55 -11.27
C ASN A 203 11.71 -1.47 -11.07
N ARG A 204 12.87 -1.83 -10.50
CA ARG A 204 13.99 -0.89 -10.25
C ARG A 204 14.79 -0.49 -11.51
N ILE A 205 14.54 -1.13 -12.66
CA ILE A 205 15.21 -0.81 -13.93
C ILE A 205 14.40 0.23 -14.75
N ARG A 206 13.15 0.49 -14.38
CA ARG A 206 12.28 1.49 -15.02
C ARG A 206 12.46 2.87 -14.39
#